data_AF-A0A524BIM4-F1
#
_entry.id   AF-A0A524BIM4-F1
#
_cell.length_a   1.000
_cell.length_b   1.000
_cell.length_c   1.000
_cell.angle_alpha   90.00
_cell.angle_beta   90.00
_cell.angle_gamma   90.00
#
_symmetry.space_group_name_H-M   'P 1'
#
loop_
_entity.id
_entity.type
_entity.pdbx_description
1 polymer ?
#
loop_
_entity_poly.entity_id
_entity_poly.type
_entity_poly.pdbx_seq_one_letter_code
_entity_poly.pdbx_strand_id
1 'polypeptide(L)'
;MSEDLTIPLHLAQRLRERGVEFGFGIVGDYALRLFTDLEQDGFHIKVTADEQGAAFAADAYARLKGLGVVAVTYGVGGLKIANTVAGAWAEQVPLLVISGAPGLRERAGDVMLHHKIKNFDSQLAVFEELTVAQAVLSNPAIAADEIDRVIAEILSEQRPGYLEIPRDMVEVPIAPPRGKLRR
;
A
#
# COMPACT_ATOMS: atom_id res chain seq x y z
N MET A 1 -14.73 3.05 -24.45
CA MET A 1 -14.18 4.19 -23.70
C MET A 1 -12.89 3.71 -23.07
N SER A 2 -11.77 4.42 -23.23
CA SER A 2 -10.57 4.09 -22.46
C SER A 2 -10.94 4.32 -20.99
N GLU A 3 -10.85 3.29 -20.17
CA GLU A 3 -10.98 3.45 -18.72
C GLU A 3 -9.81 4.32 -18.26
N ASP A 4 -10.10 5.37 -17.50
CA ASP A 4 -9.06 6.24 -16.96
C ASP A 4 -8.21 5.43 -15.98
N LEU A 5 -6.88 5.56 -16.05
CA LEU A 5 -5.99 4.86 -15.11
C LEU A 5 -6.18 5.46 -13.71
N THR A 6 -6.44 4.61 -12.72
CA THR A 6 -6.55 4.98 -11.30
C THR A 6 -5.47 4.26 -10.47
N ILE A 7 -5.32 4.65 -9.20
CA ILE A 7 -4.38 3.99 -8.29
C ILE A 7 -4.71 2.49 -8.11
N PRO A 8 -5.96 2.09 -7.80
CA PRO A 8 -6.34 0.67 -7.70
C PRO A 8 -6.06 -0.12 -8.98
N LEU A 9 -6.45 0.41 -10.13
CA LEU A 9 -6.29 -0.26 -11.42
C LEU A 9 -4.80 -0.49 -11.75
N HIS A 10 -3.96 0.52 -11.53
CA HIS A 10 -2.52 0.40 -11.75
C HIS A 10 -1.87 -0.60 -10.78
N LEU A 11 -2.23 -0.57 -9.49
CA LEU A 11 -1.77 -1.54 -8.50
C LEU A 11 -2.17 -2.96 -8.87
N ALA A 12 -3.44 -3.21 -9.20
CA ALA A 12 -3.94 -4.52 -9.58
C ALA A 12 -3.20 -5.07 -10.82
N GLN A 13 -2.94 -4.22 -11.82
CA GLN A 13 -2.16 -4.59 -13.00
C GLN A 13 -0.73 -4.98 -12.63
N ARG A 14 -0.01 -4.16 -11.85
CA ARG A 14 1.38 -4.44 -11.45
C ARG A 14 1.50 -5.68 -10.57
N LEU A 15 0.60 -5.87 -9.62
CA LEU A 15 0.60 -7.03 -8.74
C LEU A 15 0.38 -8.33 -9.53
N ARG A 16 -0.54 -8.30 -10.51
CA ARG A 16 -0.78 -9.43 -11.42
C ARG A 16 0.41 -9.72 -12.33
N GLU A 17 1.07 -8.70 -12.87
CA GLU A 17 2.31 -8.84 -13.65
C GLU A 17 3.43 -9.51 -12.84
N ARG A 18 3.42 -9.36 -11.52
CA ARG A 18 4.35 -9.99 -10.57
C ARG A 18 3.87 -11.34 -10.04
N GLY A 19 2.75 -11.86 -10.53
CA GLY A 19 2.21 -13.15 -10.10
C GLY A 19 1.62 -13.16 -8.69
N VAL A 20 1.32 -11.98 -8.13
CA VAL A 20 0.59 -11.87 -6.85
C VAL A 20 -0.88 -12.09 -7.13
N GLU A 21 -1.44 -13.15 -6.56
CA GLU A 21 -2.83 -13.57 -6.82
C GLU A 21 -3.84 -12.84 -5.94
N PHE A 22 -3.44 -12.47 -4.72
CA PHE A 22 -4.25 -11.78 -3.73
C PHE A 22 -3.35 -11.17 -2.63
N GLY A 23 -3.88 -10.20 -1.90
CA GLY A 23 -3.28 -9.66 -0.67
C GLY A 23 -3.99 -10.13 0.59
N PHE A 24 -3.52 -9.67 1.74
CA PHE A 24 -4.15 -9.89 3.06
C PHE A 24 -4.45 -8.56 3.73
N GLY A 25 -5.44 -8.50 4.62
CA GLY A 25 -5.71 -7.23 5.30
C GLY A 25 -6.86 -7.25 6.29
N ILE A 26 -7.15 -6.06 6.82
CA ILE A 26 -8.37 -5.74 7.55
C ILE A 26 -8.92 -4.46 6.94
N VAL A 27 -10.21 -4.48 6.61
CA VAL A 27 -10.90 -3.30 6.10
C VAL A 27 -11.06 -2.28 7.22
N GLY A 28 -10.61 -1.05 6.98
CA GLY A 28 -10.96 0.11 7.80
C GLY A 28 -11.44 1.25 6.91
N ASP A 29 -12.05 2.25 7.54
CA ASP A 29 -12.76 3.34 6.85
C ASP A 29 -11.90 4.12 5.84
N TYR A 30 -10.63 4.43 6.17
CA TYR A 30 -9.72 5.09 5.23
C TYR A 30 -9.30 4.21 4.03
N ALA A 31 -9.48 2.89 4.12
CA ALA A 31 -9.13 1.94 3.08
C ALA A 31 -10.35 1.31 2.37
N LEU A 32 -11.58 1.63 2.80
CA LEU A 32 -12.80 0.97 2.34
C LEU A 32 -12.98 1.07 0.82
N ARG A 33 -12.83 2.28 0.26
CA ARG A 33 -12.98 2.50 -1.18
C ARG A 33 -11.87 1.84 -1.97
N LEU A 34 -10.63 1.97 -1.50
CA LEU A 34 -9.46 1.30 -2.10
C LEU A 34 -9.65 -0.21 -2.22
N PHE A 35 -10.17 -0.87 -1.18
CA PHE A 35 -10.41 -2.31 -1.20
C PHE A 35 -11.51 -2.69 -2.21
N THR A 36 -12.58 -1.90 -2.23
CA THR A 36 -13.70 -2.11 -3.16
C THR A 36 -13.21 -2.01 -4.61
N ASP A 37 -12.43 -0.98 -4.92
CA ASP A 37 -11.96 -0.72 -6.29
C ASP A 37 -10.89 -1.75 -6.70
N LEU A 38 -9.98 -2.14 -5.79
CA LEU A 38 -9.03 -3.24 -6.05
C LEU A 38 -9.75 -4.56 -6.39
N GLU A 39 -10.83 -4.89 -5.67
CA GLU A 39 -11.63 -6.08 -5.96
C GLU A 39 -12.33 -6.00 -7.32
N GLN A 40 -12.86 -4.83 -7.69
CA GLN A 40 -13.43 -4.58 -9.01
C GLN A 40 -12.39 -4.73 -10.13
N ASP A 41 -11.16 -4.30 -9.87
CA ASP A 41 -10.00 -4.44 -10.77
C ASP A 41 -9.36 -5.84 -10.75
N GLY A 42 -9.97 -6.79 -10.01
CA GLY A 42 -9.59 -8.19 -9.99
C GLY A 42 -8.39 -8.52 -9.10
N PHE A 43 -8.10 -7.70 -8.08
CA PHE A 43 -7.13 -7.99 -7.03
C PHE A 43 -7.80 -8.05 -5.65
N HIS A 44 -7.95 -9.26 -5.12
CA HIS A 44 -8.69 -9.48 -3.87
C HIS A 44 -7.81 -9.33 -2.64
N ILE A 45 -8.37 -8.74 -1.57
CA ILE A 45 -7.75 -8.73 -0.24
C ILE A 45 -8.45 -9.76 0.66
N LYS A 46 -7.70 -10.76 1.10
CA LYS A 46 -8.21 -11.75 2.06
C LYS A 46 -8.22 -11.17 3.46
N VAL A 47 -9.42 -11.00 3.99
CA VAL A 47 -9.63 -10.47 5.34
C VAL A 47 -9.23 -11.49 6.40
N THR A 48 -8.45 -11.07 7.39
CA THR A 48 -8.04 -11.89 8.55
C THR A 48 -8.81 -11.47 9.82
N ALA A 49 -8.46 -12.05 10.98
CA ALA A 49 -9.04 -11.65 12.26
C ALA A 49 -8.43 -10.34 12.80
N ASP A 50 -7.16 -10.07 12.50
CA ASP A 50 -6.47 -8.84 12.84
C ASP A 50 -5.38 -8.47 11.81
N GLU A 51 -4.90 -7.23 11.89
CA GLU A 51 -3.90 -6.67 10.96
C GLU A 51 -2.54 -7.36 11.08
N GLN A 52 -2.16 -7.76 12.29
CA GLN A 52 -0.88 -8.44 12.51
C GLN A 52 -0.87 -9.83 11.87
N GLY A 53 -1.96 -10.59 12.01
CA GLY A 53 -2.16 -11.85 11.32
C GLY A 53 -2.20 -11.68 9.81
N ALA A 54 -2.80 -10.59 9.29
CA ALA A 54 -2.73 -10.26 7.85
C ALA A 54 -1.29 -10.06 7.39
N ALA A 55 -0.51 -9.26 8.14
CA ALA A 55 0.87 -8.97 7.79
C ALA A 55 1.75 -10.23 7.81
N PHE A 56 1.58 -11.11 8.81
CA PHE A 56 2.35 -12.37 8.86
C PHE A 56 1.93 -13.35 7.77
N ALA A 57 0.65 -13.38 7.39
CA ALA A 57 0.19 -14.16 6.25
C ALA A 57 0.78 -13.64 4.93
N ALA A 58 0.87 -12.31 4.77
CA ALA A 58 1.51 -11.68 3.61
C ALA A 58 3.02 -11.94 3.57
N ASP A 59 3.72 -11.89 4.71
CA ASP A 59 5.14 -12.28 4.83
C ASP A 59 5.35 -13.74 4.40
N ALA A 60 4.56 -14.67 4.94
CA ALA A 60 4.62 -16.07 4.56
C ALA A 60 4.32 -16.29 3.06
N TYR A 61 3.35 -15.56 2.51
CA TYR A 61 3.04 -15.59 1.08
C TYR A 61 4.23 -15.10 0.24
N ALA A 62 4.88 -14.00 0.63
CA ALA A 62 6.06 -13.46 -0.04
C ALA A 62 7.18 -14.49 -0.14
N ARG A 63 7.43 -15.26 0.92
CA ARG A 63 8.44 -16.34 0.93
C ARG A 63 8.15 -17.45 -0.08
N LEU A 64 6.88 -17.66 -0.42
CA LEU A 64 6.46 -18.71 -1.36
C LEU A 64 6.32 -18.20 -2.80
N LYS A 65 5.98 -16.91 -2.97
CA LYS A 65 5.54 -16.35 -4.26
C LYS A 65 6.43 -15.21 -4.76
N GLY A 66 7.37 -14.73 -3.95
CA GLY A 66 8.32 -13.68 -4.30
C GLY A 66 7.85 -12.25 -4.02
N LEU A 67 6.56 -12.02 -3.74
CA LEU A 67 6.05 -10.73 -3.26
C LEU A 67 4.76 -10.95 -2.46
N GLY A 68 4.72 -10.41 -1.25
CA GLY A 68 3.53 -10.38 -0.40
C GLY A 68 2.91 -9.00 -0.37
N VAL A 69 1.59 -8.93 -0.18
CA VAL A 69 0.85 -7.67 -0.06
C VAL A 69 0.00 -7.70 1.19
N VAL A 70 0.18 -6.69 2.05
CA VAL A 70 -0.71 -6.43 3.19
C VAL A 70 -1.37 -5.06 3.02
N ALA A 71 -2.69 -5.00 3.19
CA ALA A 71 -3.48 -3.78 3.10
C ALA A 71 -4.18 -3.47 4.43
N VAL A 72 -4.05 -2.24 4.94
CA VAL A 72 -4.59 -1.82 6.24
C VAL A 72 -5.08 -0.36 6.23
N THR A 73 -5.83 0.02 7.25
CA THR A 73 -6.20 1.43 7.48
C THR A 73 -5.10 2.20 8.21
N TYR A 74 -5.08 3.52 8.02
CA TYR A 74 -4.12 4.45 8.64
C TYR A 74 -4.23 4.50 10.17
N GLY A 75 -3.09 4.76 10.80
CA GLY A 75 -2.91 4.90 12.24
C GLY A 75 -2.99 3.54 12.92
N VAL A 76 -4.20 3.14 13.32
CA VAL A 76 -4.41 1.95 14.14
C VAL A 76 -4.02 0.65 13.44
N GLY A 77 -4.27 0.54 12.13
CA GLY A 77 -3.92 -0.65 11.35
C GLY A 77 -2.44 -0.65 10.97
N GLY A 78 -1.95 0.46 10.42
CA GLY A 78 -0.54 0.62 10.02
C GLY A 78 0.45 0.43 11.17
N LEU A 79 0.22 1.05 12.34
CA LEU A 79 1.12 0.88 13.47
C LEU A 79 1.09 -0.54 14.05
N LYS A 80 -0.04 -1.25 13.96
CA LYS A 80 -0.18 -2.62 14.48
C LYS A 80 0.66 -3.63 13.69
N ILE A 81 0.95 -3.35 12.42
CA ILE A 81 1.79 -4.21 11.56
C ILE A 81 3.28 -3.86 11.61
N ALA A 82 3.68 -2.79 12.33
CA ALA A 82 5.07 -2.35 12.39
C ALA A 82 6.05 -3.47 12.79
N ASN A 83 5.68 -4.29 13.78
CA ASN A 83 6.50 -5.44 14.21
C ASN A 83 6.71 -6.46 13.08
N THR A 84 5.67 -6.77 12.32
CA THR A 84 5.77 -7.74 11.22
C THR A 84 6.60 -7.18 10.06
N VAL A 85 6.47 -5.89 9.77
CA VAL A 85 7.23 -5.22 8.71
C VAL A 85 8.72 -5.13 9.08
N ALA A 86 9.03 -4.84 10.35
CA ALA A 86 10.39 -4.93 10.87
C ALA A 86 10.97 -6.36 10.73
N GLY A 87 10.14 -7.38 11.00
CA GLY A 87 10.51 -8.78 10.77
C GLY A 87 10.79 -9.09 9.29
N ALA A 88 9.92 -8.64 8.38
CA ALA A 88 10.11 -8.79 6.94
C ALA A 88 11.42 -8.11 6.47
N TRP A 89 11.75 -6.94 7.02
CA TRP A 89 13.03 -6.29 6.78
C TRP A 89 14.23 -7.15 7.23
N ALA A 90 14.18 -7.64 8.48
CA ALA A 90 15.26 -8.45 9.04
C ALA A 90 15.50 -9.74 8.25
N GLU A 91 14.42 -10.35 7.76
CA GLU A 91 14.43 -11.64 7.07
C GLU A 91 14.51 -11.54 5.54
N GLN A 92 14.77 -10.33 5.02
CA GLN A 92 14.90 -10.07 3.58
C GLN A 92 13.66 -10.46 2.77
N VAL A 93 12.47 -10.14 3.28
CA VAL A 93 11.20 -10.51 2.68
C VAL A 93 10.65 -9.34 1.84
N PRO A 94 10.36 -9.57 0.54
CA PRO A 94 9.72 -8.57 -0.31
C PRO A 94 8.22 -8.46 0.05
N LEU A 95 7.90 -7.48 0.88
CA LEU A 95 6.55 -7.23 1.39
C LEU A 95 6.09 -5.81 1.05
N LEU A 96 5.01 -5.69 0.29
CA LEU A 96 4.36 -4.41 0.02
C LEU A 96 3.28 -4.13 1.07
N VAL A 97 3.42 -3.02 1.79
CA VAL A 97 2.40 -2.47 2.68
C VAL A 97 1.60 -1.41 1.93
N ILE A 98 0.27 -1.57 1.92
CA ILE A 98 -0.68 -0.59 1.38
C ILE A 98 -1.51 -0.05 2.53
N SER A 99 -1.43 1.26 2.79
CA SER A 99 -2.23 1.92 3.82
C SER A 99 -3.21 2.91 3.20
N GLY A 100 -4.51 2.67 3.38
CA GLY A 100 -5.51 3.69 3.11
C GLY A 100 -5.45 4.78 4.18
N ALA A 101 -5.51 6.06 3.79
CA ALA A 101 -5.19 7.18 4.68
C ALA A 101 -6.17 8.36 4.58
N PRO A 102 -6.13 9.31 5.55
CA PRO A 102 -6.90 10.54 5.47
C PRO A 102 -6.66 11.27 4.15
N GLY A 103 -7.74 11.84 3.62
CA GLY A 103 -7.70 12.57 2.36
C GLY A 103 -6.86 13.84 2.47
N LEU A 104 -6.25 14.26 1.37
CA LEU A 104 -5.38 15.43 1.30
C LEU A 104 -6.09 16.71 1.79
N ARG A 105 -7.38 16.85 1.46
CA ARG A 105 -8.20 17.99 1.93
C ARG A 105 -8.37 18.02 3.45
N GLU A 106 -8.51 16.85 4.06
CA GLU A 106 -8.67 16.70 5.51
C GLU A 106 -7.37 17.01 6.24
N ARG A 107 -6.24 16.61 5.65
CA ARG A 107 -4.90 16.93 6.16
C ARG A 107 -4.63 18.43 6.14
N ALA A 108 -4.97 19.10 5.03
CA ALA A 108 -4.76 20.54 4.86
C ALA A 108 -5.57 21.39 5.86
N GLY A 109 -6.76 20.91 6.27
CA GLY A 109 -7.59 21.58 7.27
C GLY A 109 -7.19 21.32 8.73
N ASP A 110 -6.16 20.50 8.96
CA ASP A 110 -5.72 20.02 10.28
C ASP A 110 -6.86 19.54 11.20
N VAL A 111 -7.86 18.88 10.60
CA VAL A 111 -9.05 18.44 11.33
C VAL A 111 -8.67 17.37 12.36
N MET A 112 -9.37 17.35 13.49
CA MET A 112 -9.25 16.30 14.50
C MET A 112 -9.90 15.01 13.97
N LEU A 113 -9.11 14.25 13.21
CA LEU A 113 -9.51 12.97 12.65
C LEU A 113 -9.21 11.82 13.60
N HIS A 114 -10.13 10.86 13.71
CA HIS A 114 -9.85 9.60 14.40
C HIS A 114 -8.71 8.85 13.71
N HIS A 115 -7.94 8.12 14.50
CA HIS A 115 -6.69 7.43 14.13
C HIS A 115 -5.50 8.33 13.78
N LYS A 116 -5.64 9.67 13.83
CA LYS A 116 -4.49 10.59 13.85
C LYS A 116 -3.73 10.42 15.18
N ILE A 117 -2.41 10.24 15.10
CA ILE A 117 -1.55 10.00 16.26
C ILE A 117 -1.06 11.34 16.84
N LYS A 118 -0.04 11.93 16.21
CA LYS A 118 0.52 13.24 16.58
C LYS A 118 0.33 14.22 15.42
N ASN A 119 0.71 13.79 14.23
CA ASN A 119 0.57 14.50 12.96
C ASN A 119 0.29 13.49 11.83
N PHE A 120 -0.11 13.96 10.65
CA PHE A 120 -0.45 13.10 9.51
C PHE A 120 0.74 12.32 8.95
N ASP A 121 1.97 12.73 9.28
CA ASP A 121 3.20 12.07 8.85
C ASP A 121 3.76 11.12 9.92
N SER A 122 3.12 10.99 11.09
CA SER A 122 3.61 10.10 12.16
C SER A 122 3.75 8.65 11.70
N GLN A 123 2.78 8.15 10.91
CA GLN A 123 2.83 6.80 10.39
C GLN A 123 3.94 6.65 9.35
N LEU A 124 4.05 7.59 8.41
CA LEU A 124 5.11 7.60 7.41
C LEU A 124 6.49 7.54 8.07
N ALA A 125 6.74 8.37 9.08
CA ALA A 125 8.01 8.39 9.81
C ALA A 125 8.35 7.04 10.47
N VAL A 126 7.35 6.27 10.92
CA VAL A 126 7.59 4.91 11.41
C VAL A 126 7.97 3.99 10.26
N PHE A 127 7.27 4.04 9.13
CA PHE A 127 7.55 3.16 8.00
C PHE A 127 8.86 3.51 7.27
N GLU A 128 9.32 4.77 7.31
CA GLU A 128 10.64 5.18 6.81
C GLU A 128 11.79 4.38 7.46
N GLU A 129 11.68 4.08 8.75
CA GLU A 129 12.67 3.27 9.49
C GLU A 129 12.55 1.76 9.22
N LEU A 130 11.43 1.30 8.66
CA LEU A 130 11.10 -0.12 8.55
C LEU A 130 11.08 -0.64 7.12
N THR A 131 11.24 0.23 6.12
CA THR A 131 11.05 -0.10 4.70
C THR A 131 12.11 0.52 3.82
N VAL A 132 12.28 -0.04 2.62
CA VAL A 132 13.34 0.38 1.69
C VAL A 132 12.91 1.53 0.81
N ALA A 133 11.60 1.61 0.57
CA ALA A 133 10.98 2.59 -0.28
C ALA A 133 9.59 2.93 0.26
N GLN A 134 9.26 4.22 0.22
CA GLN A 134 7.98 4.74 0.68
C GLN A 134 7.44 5.75 -0.34
N ALA A 135 6.11 5.82 -0.45
CA ALA A 135 5.46 6.92 -1.15
C ALA A 135 4.08 7.25 -0.55
N VAL A 136 3.79 8.54 -0.39
CA VAL A 136 2.43 9.05 -0.18
C VAL A 136 1.88 9.49 -1.52
N LEU A 137 0.88 8.78 -2.04
CA LEU A 137 0.34 8.97 -3.39
C LEU A 137 -0.60 10.19 -3.46
N SER A 138 0.00 11.37 -3.33
CA SER A 138 -0.68 12.66 -3.25
C SER A 138 -0.73 13.43 -4.57
N ASN A 139 0.05 13.01 -5.57
CA ASN A 139 0.17 13.70 -6.85
C ASN A 139 -0.20 12.76 -8.02
N PRO A 140 -1.32 13.01 -8.72
CA PRO A 140 -1.78 12.12 -9.80
C PRO A 140 -0.82 12.10 -11.00
N ALA A 141 0.03 13.11 -11.18
CA ALA A 141 0.98 13.16 -12.30
C ALA A 141 2.19 12.23 -12.16
N ILE A 142 2.42 11.67 -10.97
CA ILE A 142 3.55 10.76 -10.66
C ILE A 142 3.13 9.52 -9.87
N ALA A 143 1.85 9.36 -9.50
CA ALA A 143 1.41 8.25 -8.65
C ALA A 143 1.76 6.87 -9.24
N ALA A 144 1.58 6.68 -10.56
CA ALA A 144 1.95 5.43 -11.22
C ALA A 144 3.47 5.19 -11.20
N ASP A 145 4.28 6.24 -11.40
CA ASP A 145 5.74 6.15 -11.35
C ASP A 145 6.22 5.79 -9.92
N GLU A 146 5.59 6.35 -8.88
CA GLU A 146 5.92 6.06 -7.48
C GLU A 146 5.54 4.64 -7.07
N ILE A 147 4.36 4.14 -7.51
CA ILE A 147 3.98 2.73 -7.33
C ILE A 147 5.03 1.82 -7.97
N ASP A 148 5.41 2.12 -9.21
CA ASP A 148 6.40 1.35 -9.96
C ASP A 148 7.77 1.37 -9.26
N ARG A 149 8.19 2.55 -8.79
CA ARG A 149 9.46 2.73 -8.06
C ARG A 149 9.48 1.89 -6.78
N VAL A 150 8.45 2.00 -5.93
CA VAL A 150 8.39 1.27 -4.66
C VAL A 150 8.39 -0.24 -4.90
N ILE A 151 7.62 -0.75 -5.87
CA ILE A 151 7.62 -2.18 -6.21
C ILE A 151 9.00 -2.62 -6.72
N ALA A 152 9.66 -1.81 -7.56
CA ALA A 152 11.00 -2.14 -8.06
C ALA A 152 12.05 -2.20 -6.94
N GLU A 153 12.02 -1.26 -6.00
CA GLU A 153 12.95 -1.22 -4.86
C GLU A 153 12.71 -2.40 -3.90
N ILE A 154 11.45 -2.76 -3.61
CA ILE A 154 11.11 -3.96 -2.83
C ILE A 154 11.75 -5.21 -3.43
N LEU A 155 11.62 -5.37 -4.75
CA LEU A 155 12.13 -6.55 -5.46
C LEU A 155 13.65 -6.54 -5.60
N SER A 156 14.28 -5.38 -5.81
CA SER A 156 15.74 -5.23 -5.89
C SER A 156 16.41 -5.57 -4.57
N GLU A 157 15.91 -4.98 -3.48
CA GLU A 157 16.56 -5.04 -2.17
C GLU A 157 16.09 -6.25 -1.35
N GLN A 158 15.03 -6.94 -1.80
CA GLN A 158 14.35 -7.98 -1.05
C GLN A 158 14.03 -7.47 0.36
N ARG A 159 13.34 -6.33 0.41
CA ARG A 159 12.96 -5.62 1.65
C ARG A 159 11.54 -5.08 1.53
N PRO A 160 10.86 -4.82 2.65
CA PRO A 160 9.51 -4.29 2.61
C PRO A 160 9.48 -2.85 2.07
N GLY A 161 8.34 -2.46 1.48
CA GLY A 161 8.06 -1.11 0.99
C GLY A 161 6.66 -0.66 1.38
N TYR A 162 6.42 0.64 1.36
CA TYR A 162 5.22 1.27 1.90
C TYR A 162 4.56 2.23 0.90
N LEU A 163 3.25 2.06 0.69
CA LEU A 163 2.41 2.98 -0.06
C LEU A 163 1.29 3.49 0.82
N GLU A 164 1.20 4.82 0.97
CA GLU A 164 0.10 5.49 1.63
C GLU A 164 -0.82 6.15 0.59
N ILE A 165 -2.12 5.83 0.67
CA ILE A 165 -3.09 6.22 -0.34
C ILE A 165 -4.18 7.07 0.34
N PRO A 166 -4.13 8.42 0.19
CA PRO A 166 -5.21 9.28 0.63
C PRO A 166 -6.55 8.86 0.01
N ARG A 167 -7.60 8.73 0.81
CA ARG A 167 -8.90 8.22 0.33
C ARG A 167 -9.53 9.07 -0.77
N ASP A 168 -9.19 10.37 -0.85
CA ASP A 168 -9.64 11.29 -1.90
C ASP A 168 -8.79 11.23 -3.18
N MET A 169 -7.77 10.35 -3.23
CA MET A 169 -6.93 10.08 -4.40
C MET A 169 -7.25 8.75 -5.10
N VAL A 170 -8.05 7.86 -4.47
CA VAL A 170 -8.29 6.49 -4.96
C VAL A 170 -8.84 6.47 -6.39
N GLU A 171 -9.83 7.32 -6.67
CA GLU A 171 -10.54 7.36 -7.96
C GLU A 171 -10.07 8.51 -8.86
N VAL A 172 -9.05 9.26 -8.44
CA VAL A 172 -8.52 10.36 -9.25
C VAL A 172 -7.77 9.77 -10.45
N PRO A 173 -8.07 10.18 -11.70
CA PRO A 173 -7.29 9.78 -12.85
C PRO A 173 -5.81 10.14 -12.68
N ILE A 174 -4.93 9.17 -12.87
CA ILE A 174 -3.48 9.33 -12.77
C ILE A 174 -2.83 9.27 -14.15
N ALA A 175 -1.68 9.93 -14.29
CA ALA A 175 -0.88 9.83 -15.50
C ALA A 175 -0.33 8.40 -15.65
N PRO A 176 -0.24 7.85 -16.87
CA PRO A 176 0.42 6.57 -17.10
C PRO A 176 1.90 6.63 -16.71
N PRO A 177 2.50 5.52 -16.28
CA PRO A 177 3.91 5.49 -15.90
C PRO A 177 4.79 5.83 -17.11
N ARG A 178 5.83 6.62 -16.88
CA ARG A 178 6.73 7.11 -17.94
C ARG A 178 7.72 6.05 -18.41
N GLY A 179 7.92 5.01 -17.59
CA GLY A 179 8.80 3.88 -17.88
C GLY A 179 8.06 2.54 -17.81
N LYS A 180 8.67 1.50 -18.35
CA LYS A 180 8.26 0.13 -18.03
C LYS A 180 8.86 -0.25 -16.68
N LEU A 181 8.05 -0.84 -15.81
CA LEU A 181 8.55 -1.45 -14.59
C LEU A 181 9.60 -2.52 -14.96
N ARG A 182 10.85 -2.32 -14.51
CA ARG A 182 11.96 -3.22 -14.85
C ARG A 182 11.73 -4.57 -14.15
N ARG A 183 11.94 -5.67 -14.89
CA ARG A 183 11.72 -7.04 -14.39
C ARG A 183 12.64 -7.34 -13.23
#